data_AF-A0A813ITC0-F1
#
_entry.id   AF-A0A813ITC0-F1
#
_cell.length_a   1.000
_cell.length_b   1.000
_cell.length_c   1.000
_cell.angle_alpha   90.00
_cell.angle_beta   90.00
_cell.angle_gamma   90.00
#
_symmetry.space_group_name_H-M   'P 1'
#
loop_
_entity.id
_entity.type
_entity.pdbx_description
1 polymer ?
#
loop_
_entity_poly.entity_id
_entity_poly.type
_entity_poly.pdbx_seq_one_letter_code
_entity_poly.pdbx_strand_id
1 'polypeptide(L)'
;DEWTASLRSITAQAAEAAEQASMNCRLQAADIMNKLNGLRSSKVPCKWFLLGQCRKSICEFSHDIQDLQPRPLHKKRAEECHYFQKGQCTRGTACPFAHGSDELAEITRIVSDLKTEKRLFQRSQNGRMM
;
A
#
# COMPACT_ATOMS: atom_id res chain seq x y z
N ASP A 1 15.08 -42.23 -39.19
CA ASP A 1 16.39 -41.55 -39.15
C ASP A 1 16.54 -40.67 -37.93
N GLU A 2 17.55 -40.95 -37.14
CA GLU A 2 17.90 -40.32 -35.86
C GLU A 2 18.01 -38.77 -35.95
N TRP A 3 18.48 -38.26 -37.10
CA TRP A 3 18.57 -36.83 -37.38
C TRP A 3 17.21 -36.12 -37.37
N THR A 4 16.16 -36.76 -37.92
CA THR A 4 14.81 -36.17 -37.94
C THR A 4 14.17 -36.13 -36.54
N ALA A 5 14.47 -37.13 -35.70
CA ALA A 5 14.02 -37.14 -34.31
C ALA A 5 14.74 -36.05 -33.50
N SER A 6 16.04 -35.86 -33.72
CA SER A 6 16.83 -34.79 -33.12
C SER A 6 16.30 -33.41 -33.52
N LEU A 7 16.04 -33.17 -34.81
CA LEU A 7 15.45 -31.92 -35.27
C LEU A 7 14.08 -31.64 -34.64
N ARG A 8 13.20 -32.63 -34.55
CA ARG A 8 11.89 -32.48 -33.89
C ARG A 8 12.05 -32.09 -32.42
N SER A 9 12.98 -32.74 -31.71
CA SER A 9 13.30 -32.41 -30.32
C SER A 9 13.80 -30.96 -30.18
N ILE A 10 14.69 -30.52 -31.07
CA ILE A 10 15.21 -29.14 -31.07
C ILE A 10 14.08 -28.14 -31.33
N THR A 11 13.20 -28.41 -32.30
CA THR A 11 12.07 -27.52 -32.63
C THR A 11 11.06 -27.44 -31.48
N ALA A 12 10.80 -28.56 -30.79
CA ALA A 12 9.92 -28.59 -29.63
C ALA A 12 10.51 -27.81 -28.45
N GLN A 13 11.80 -28.00 -28.15
CA GLN A 13 12.50 -27.24 -27.11
C GLN A 13 12.53 -25.74 -27.41
N ALA A 14 12.72 -25.35 -28.67
CA ALA A 14 12.69 -23.95 -29.07
C ALA A 14 11.29 -23.32 -28.91
N ALA A 15 10.24 -24.05 -29.27
CA ALA A 15 8.85 -23.61 -29.08
C ALA A 15 8.52 -23.45 -27.59
N GLU A 16 8.88 -24.44 -26.77
CA GLU A 16 8.65 -24.41 -25.33
C GLU A 16 9.45 -23.30 -24.64
N ALA A 17 10.69 -23.05 -25.07
CA ALA A 17 11.49 -21.92 -24.58
C ALA A 17 10.84 -20.56 -24.91
N ALA A 18 10.26 -20.41 -26.10
CA ALA A 18 9.56 -19.18 -26.49
C ALA A 18 8.25 -18.98 -25.71
N GLU A 19 7.50 -20.05 -25.47
CA GLU A 19 6.30 -20.02 -24.62
C GLU A 19 6.67 -19.69 -23.17
N GLN A 20 7.71 -20.31 -22.63
CA GLN A 20 8.21 -20.05 -21.28
C GLN A 20 8.70 -18.60 -21.13
N ALA A 21 9.41 -18.06 -22.12
CA ALA A 21 9.81 -16.65 -22.14
C ALA A 21 8.58 -15.71 -22.16
N SER A 22 7.55 -16.06 -22.93
CA SER A 22 6.29 -15.32 -22.99
C SER A 22 5.49 -15.36 -21.68
N MET A 23 5.51 -16.49 -20.97
CA MET A 23 4.90 -16.63 -19.64
C MET A 23 5.69 -15.85 -18.59
N ASN A 24 7.02 -15.92 -18.63
CA ASN A 24 7.87 -15.16 -17.71
C ASN A 24 7.67 -13.64 -17.89
N CYS A 25 7.55 -13.16 -19.14
CA CYS A 25 7.22 -11.76 -19.41
C CYS A 25 5.87 -11.35 -18.81
N ARG A 26 4.84 -12.21 -18.90
CA ARG A 26 3.52 -11.97 -18.27
C ARG A 26 3.59 -11.95 -16.74
N LEU A 27 4.32 -12.87 -16.12
CA LEU A 27 4.49 -12.91 -14.67
C LEU A 27 5.30 -11.72 -14.15
N GLN A 28 6.35 -11.33 -14.87
CA GLN A 28 7.11 -10.11 -14.58
C GLN A 28 6.25 -8.87 -14.72
N ALA A 29 5.38 -8.78 -15.74
CA ALA A 29 4.43 -7.69 -15.87
C ALA A 29 3.43 -7.64 -14.69
N ALA A 30 2.94 -8.77 -14.22
CA ALA A 30 2.06 -8.84 -13.05
C ALA A 30 2.77 -8.44 -11.74
N ASP A 31 4.03 -8.85 -11.55
CA ASP A 31 4.87 -8.45 -10.41
C ASP A 31 5.22 -6.96 -10.47
N ILE A 32 5.49 -6.41 -11.66
CA ILE A 32 5.65 -4.97 -11.87
C ILE A 32 4.35 -4.25 -11.52
N MET A 33 3.19 -4.71 -11.98
CA MET A 33 1.90 -4.10 -11.63
C MET A 33 1.59 -4.19 -10.12
N ASN A 34 1.98 -5.28 -9.45
CA ASN A 34 1.85 -5.42 -8.00
C ASN A 34 2.82 -4.49 -7.24
N LYS A 35 4.07 -4.39 -7.69
CA LYS A 35 5.05 -3.43 -7.18
C LYS A 35 4.60 -1.99 -7.43
N LEU A 36 4.00 -1.70 -8.58
CA LEU A 36 3.42 -0.40 -8.93
C LEU A 36 2.16 -0.09 -8.10
N ASN A 37 1.34 -1.08 -7.76
CA ASN A 37 0.26 -0.94 -6.77
C ASN A 37 0.81 -0.69 -5.35
N GLY A 38 2.01 -1.19 -5.03
CA GLY A 38 2.78 -0.82 -3.84
C GLY A 38 3.46 0.55 -3.93
N LEU A 39 3.54 1.15 -5.13
CA LEU A 39 4.10 2.48 -5.38
C LEU A 39 2.97 3.53 -5.45
N ARG A 40 2.54 3.95 -4.26
CA ARG A 40 2.09 5.33 -3.98
C ARG A 40 0.69 5.73 -4.45
N SER A 41 -0.36 4.97 -4.14
CA SER A 41 -1.65 5.61 -3.85
C SER A 41 -1.68 5.97 -2.35
N SER A 42 -1.60 7.27 -2.04
CA SER A 42 -1.85 7.73 -0.68
C SER A 42 -3.25 7.29 -0.25
N LYS A 43 -3.43 6.67 0.93
CA LYS A 43 -4.76 6.37 1.52
C LYS A 43 -5.57 7.64 1.89
N VAL A 44 -5.20 8.77 1.31
CA VAL A 44 -5.92 10.03 1.35
C VAL A 44 -6.71 10.10 0.04
N PRO A 45 -8.04 10.15 0.09
CA PRO A 45 -8.88 10.24 -1.09
C PRO A 45 -8.56 11.42 -1.99
N CYS A 46 -8.65 11.20 -3.29
CA CYS A 46 -8.56 12.25 -4.31
C CYS A 46 -9.89 13.00 -4.39
N LYS A 47 -9.93 14.23 -3.87
CA LYS A 47 -11.12 15.10 -3.94
C LYS A 47 -11.68 15.24 -5.36
N TRP A 48 -10.81 15.40 -6.37
CA TRP A 48 -11.25 15.56 -7.76
C TRP A 48 -11.81 14.28 -8.37
N PHE A 49 -11.34 13.12 -7.92
CA PHE A 49 -11.88 11.84 -8.37
C PHE A 49 -13.31 11.63 -7.85
N LEU A 50 -13.58 11.99 -6.60
CA LEU A 50 -14.93 11.96 -6.03
C LEU A 50 -15.92 12.86 -6.76
N LEU A 51 -15.41 13.93 -7.39
CA LEU A 51 -16.20 14.84 -8.21
C LEU A 51 -16.30 14.39 -9.69
N GLY A 52 -15.69 13.26 -10.08
CA GLY A 52 -15.62 12.81 -11.47
C GLY A 52 -14.73 13.69 -12.37
N GLN A 53 -13.87 14.52 -11.79
CA GLN A 53 -13.09 15.54 -12.48
C GLN A 53 -11.57 15.26 -12.49
N CYS A 54 -11.11 14.19 -11.85
CA CYS A 54 -9.68 13.84 -11.89
C CYS A 54 -9.28 13.35 -13.28
N ARG A 55 -8.25 13.99 -13.86
CA ARG A 55 -7.69 13.62 -15.19
C ARG A 55 -6.23 13.14 -15.12
N LYS A 56 -5.67 12.99 -13.91
CA LYS A 56 -4.28 12.52 -13.74
C LYS A 56 -4.22 11.02 -14.04
N SER A 57 -3.40 10.61 -15.00
CA SER A 57 -3.11 9.19 -15.29
C SER A 57 -2.41 8.50 -14.13
N ILE A 58 -1.57 9.23 -13.40
CA ILE A 58 -0.95 8.82 -12.14
C ILE A 58 -1.32 9.86 -11.09
N CYS A 59 -2.32 9.54 -10.26
CA CYS A 59 -2.75 10.41 -9.18
C CYS A 59 -2.02 10.04 -7.88
N GLU A 60 -1.45 11.04 -7.21
CA GLU A 60 -0.79 10.88 -5.91
C GLU A 60 -1.76 10.60 -4.74
N PHE A 61 -3.05 10.81 -4.97
CA PHE A 61 -4.16 10.58 -4.03
C PHE A 61 -4.98 9.36 -4.46
N SER A 62 -5.58 8.65 -3.50
CA SER A 62 -6.33 7.42 -3.79
C SER A 62 -7.61 7.69 -4.58
N HIS A 63 -7.84 6.84 -5.59
CA HIS A 63 -9.10 6.73 -6.32
C HIS A 63 -9.93 5.54 -5.82
N ASP A 64 -9.52 4.88 -4.73
CA ASP A 64 -10.30 3.80 -4.12
C ASP A 64 -11.36 4.41 -3.20
N ILE A 65 -12.61 4.01 -3.41
CA ILE A 65 -13.76 4.41 -2.60
C ILE A 65 -13.59 3.91 -1.16
N GLN A 66 -12.87 2.81 -0.96
CA GLN A 66 -12.58 2.26 0.38
C GLN A 66 -11.69 3.18 1.21
N ASP A 67 -10.87 4.03 0.58
CA ASP A 67 -10.02 4.98 1.29
C ASP A 67 -10.78 6.22 1.80
N LEU A 68 -12.09 6.34 1.49
CA LEU A 68 -12.96 7.38 2.04
C LEU A 68 -13.28 7.19 3.53
N GLN A 69 -12.94 6.02 4.08
CA GLN A 69 -13.21 5.72 5.47
C GLN A 69 -12.38 6.63 6.39
N PRO A 70 -12.95 7.07 7.53
CA PRO A 70 -12.20 7.79 8.56
C PRO A 70 -10.95 7.01 8.95
N ARG A 71 -9.81 7.69 9.01
CA ARG A 71 -8.57 7.06 9.46
C ARG A 71 -8.68 6.79 10.95
N PRO A 72 -8.54 5.53 11.41
CA PRO A 72 -8.56 5.23 12.84
C PRO A 72 -7.46 6.00 13.58
N LEU A 73 -7.74 6.50 14.79
CA LEU A 73 -6.82 7.34 15.57
C LEU A 73 -5.46 6.66 15.81
N HIS A 74 -5.45 5.36 16.11
CA HIS A 74 -4.22 4.57 16.28
C HIS A 74 -3.34 4.47 15.01
N LYS A 75 -3.87 4.85 13.84
CA LYS A 75 -3.14 4.93 12.55
C LYS A 75 -2.83 6.36 12.11
N LYS A 76 -3.22 7.37 12.90
CA LYS A 76 -2.80 8.76 12.70
C LYS A 76 -1.45 9.00 13.35
N ARG A 77 -0.76 10.04 12.89
CA ARG A 77 0.46 10.55 13.49
C ARG A 77 0.09 11.45 14.67
N ALA A 78 0.82 11.33 15.76
CA ALA A 78 0.72 12.18 16.94
C ALA A 78 1.38 13.56 16.67
N GLU A 79 0.92 14.23 15.62
CA GLU A 79 1.37 15.54 15.16
C GLU A 79 0.15 16.32 14.65
N GLU A 80 0.09 17.62 14.92
CA GLU A 80 -1.00 18.46 14.45
C GLU A 80 -0.93 18.70 12.94
N CYS A 81 -2.10 18.73 12.30
CA CYS A 81 -2.22 19.04 10.89
C CYS A 81 -2.05 20.54 10.67
N HIS A 82 -0.89 20.94 10.12
CA HIS A 82 -0.61 22.34 9.74
C HIS A 82 -1.68 22.96 8.83
N TYR A 83 -2.26 22.17 7.91
CA TYR A 83 -3.33 22.65 7.03
C TYR A 83 -4.67 22.82 7.76
N PHE A 84 -4.94 22.00 8.78
CA PHE A 84 -6.17 22.11 9.57
C PHE A 84 -6.14 23.36 10.45
N GLN A 85 -5.00 23.64 11.09
CA GLN A 85 -4.81 24.89 11.86
C GLN A 85 -5.11 26.15 11.04
N LYS A 86 -4.85 26.08 9.72
CA LYS A 86 -5.13 27.17 8.77
C LYS A 86 -6.54 27.13 8.16
N GLY A 87 -7.37 26.16 8.52
CA GLY A 87 -8.70 25.94 7.91
C GLY A 87 -8.66 25.45 6.46
N GLN A 88 -7.53 24.92 5.99
CA GLN A 88 -7.28 24.55 4.59
C GLN A 88 -7.15 23.03 4.36
N CYS A 89 -7.37 22.20 5.39
CA CYS A 89 -7.25 20.75 5.24
C CYS A 89 -8.38 20.19 4.36
N THR A 90 -8.01 19.64 3.19
CA THR A 90 -8.96 18.99 2.26
C THR A 90 -9.03 17.47 2.43
N ARG A 91 -8.24 16.90 3.36
CA ARG A 91 -8.14 15.45 3.57
C ARG A 91 -9.26 14.88 4.44
N GLY A 92 -10.08 15.73 5.05
CA GLY A 92 -11.19 15.32 5.91
C GLY A 92 -10.77 14.39 7.05
N THR A 93 -11.63 13.44 7.39
CA THR A 93 -11.38 12.44 8.45
C THR A 93 -10.33 11.39 8.08
N ALA A 94 -9.95 11.31 6.80
CA ALA A 94 -8.85 10.47 6.34
C ALA A 94 -7.46 11.10 6.54
N CYS A 95 -7.39 12.36 7.02
CA CYS A 95 -6.14 13.06 7.30
C CYS A 95 -5.23 12.23 8.22
N PRO A 96 -3.93 12.04 7.87
CA PRO A 96 -3.00 11.27 8.68
C PRO A 96 -2.50 12.00 9.93
N PHE A 97 -2.92 13.25 10.16
CA PHE A 97 -2.50 14.11 11.27
C PHE A 97 -3.70 14.50 12.15
N ALA A 98 -3.42 14.99 13.35
CA ALA A 98 -4.43 15.44 14.31
C ALA A 98 -5.07 16.77 13.89
N HIS A 99 -6.38 16.87 14.00
CA HIS A 99 -7.19 18.06 13.78
C HIS A 99 -7.51 18.70 15.14
N GLY A 100 -6.54 19.43 15.68
CA GLY A 100 -6.64 20.12 16.97
C GLY A 100 -5.99 19.37 18.13
N SER A 101 -5.89 20.07 19.27
CA SER A 101 -5.22 19.60 20.49
C SER A 101 -5.88 18.37 21.09
N ASP A 102 -7.21 18.30 21.07
CA ASP A 102 -7.96 17.22 21.69
C ASP A 102 -7.74 15.89 20.95
N GLU A 103 -7.78 15.93 19.61
CA GLU A 103 -7.46 14.76 18.79
C GLU A 103 -5.99 14.36 18.95
N LEU A 104 -5.07 15.33 19.06
CA LEU A 104 -3.64 15.05 19.27
C LEU A 104 -3.40 14.33 20.59
N ALA A 105 -4.01 14.81 21.68
CA ALA A 105 -3.89 14.21 23.00
C ALA A 105 -4.39 12.76 22.99
N GLU A 106 -5.54 12.52 22.34
CA GLU A 106 -6.12 11.19 22.24
C GLU A 106 -5.28 10.22 21.39
N ILE A 107 -4.77 10.68 20.23
CA ILE A 107 -3.85 9.88 19.40
C ILE A 107 -2.60 9.52 20.20
N THR A 108 -2.03 10.48 20.93
CA THR A 108 -0.81 10.29 21.72
C THR A 108 -1.01 9.20 22.77
N ARG A 109 -2.12 9.28 23.51
CA ARG A 109 -2.52 8.30 24.53
C ARG A 109 -2.68 6.89 23.94
N ILE A 110 -3.49 6.76 22.88
CA ILE A 110 -3.72 5.46 22.23
C ILE A 110 -2.42 4.84 21.72
N VAL A 111 -1.58 5.64 21.05
CA VAL A 111 -0.33 5.15 20.47
C VAL A 111 0.69 4.79 21.56
N SER A 112 0.73 5.51 22.69
CA SER A 112 1.60 5.14 23.82
C SER A 112 1.17 3.85 24.48
N ASP A 113 -0.14 3.63 24.63
CA ASP A 113 -0.71 2.42 25.23
C ASP A 113 -0.36 1.19 24.38
N LEU A 114 -0.64 1.26 23.07
CA LEU A 114 -0.32 0.18 22.11
C LEU A 114 1.19 -0.14 22.05
N LYS A 115 2.06 0.89 22.14
CA LYS A 115 3.51 0.68 22.22
C LYS A 115 3.92 -0.05 23.49
N THR A 116 3.27 0.24 24.61
CA THR A 116 3.55 -0.40 25.90
C THR A 116 3.09 -1.85 25.89
N GLU A 117 1.87 -2.13 25.43
CA GLU A 117 1.35 -3.48 25.24
C GLU A 117 2.25 -4.33 24.35
N LYS A 118 2.66 -3.79 23.20
CA LYS A 118 3.56 -4.50 22.27
C LYS A 118 4.89 -4.86 22.92
N ARG A 119 5.49 -3.95 23.70
CA ARG A 119 6.74 -4.21 24.44
C ARG A 119 6.55 -5.30 25.50
N LEU A 120 5.43 -5.27 26.24
CA LEU A 120 5.11 -6.28 27.24
C LEU A 120 4.90 -7.67 26.60
N PHE A 121 4.16 -7.73 25.50
CA PHE A 121 3.93 -8.95 24.74
C PHE A 121 5.23 -9.56 24.21
N GLN A 122 6.10 -8.75 23.61
CA GLN A 122 7.41 -9.18 23.12
C GLN A 122 8.30 -9.72 24.26
N ARG A 123 8.27 -9.09 25.43
CA ARG A 123 9.02 -9.56 26.60
C ARG A 123 8.48 -10.89 27.14
N SER A 124 7.16 -11.09 27.13
CA SER A 124 6.53 -12.36 27.53
C SER A 124 6.83 -13.51 26.57
N GLN A 125 7.00 -13.23 25.28
CA GLN A 125 7.35 -14.23 24.26
C GLN A 125 8.83 -14.64 24.37
N ASN A 126 9.73 -13.67 24.57
CA ASN A 126 11.16 -13.93 24.69
C ASN A 126 11.56 -14.63 26.02
N GLY A 127 10.74 -14.51 27.07
CA GLY A 127 10.97 -15.18 28.36
C GLY A 127 10.50 -16.65 28.42
N ARG A 128 9.87 -17.18 27.38
CA ARG A 128 9.34 -18.56 27.33
C ARG A 128 10.26 -19.53 26.54
N MET A 129 11.45 -19.06 26.13
CA MET A 129 12.40 -19.78 25.26
C MET A 129 13.72 -20.12 25.99
N MET A 130 13.67 -20.33 27.31
CA MET A 130 14.76 -20.90 28.13
C MET A 130 14.21 -21.95 29.09
#